data_AF-A0A3R9SCT5-F1
#
_entry.id   AF-A0A3R9SCT5-F1
#
_cell.length_a   1.000
_cell.length_b   1.000
_cell.length_c   1.000
_cell.angle_alpha   90.00
_cell.angle_beta   90.00
_cell.angle_gamma   90.00
#
_symmetry.space_group_name_H-M   'P 1'
#
loop_
_entity.id
_entity.type
_entity.pdbx_description
1 polymer ?
#
loop_
_entity_poly.entity_id
_entity_poly.type
_entity_poly.pdbx_seq_one_letter_code
_entity_poly.pdbx_strand_id
1 'polypeptide(L)' 'MNIFIRDEREEDIKEIEELTKAAFLNAEHTSHTEHFIVNSLRKHKQLTVSLVAVEDNTIVGHVAISPVQISSG' A
#
# COMPACT_ATOMS: atom_id res chain seq x y z
N MET A 1 8.99 -14.86 15.39
CA MET A 1 8.14 -14.40 14.28
C MET A 1 6.80 -14.01 14.88
N ASN A 2 6.69 -12.73 15.27
CA ASN A 2 5.46 -12.18 15.82
C ASN A 2 5.05 -11.01 14.94
N ILE A 3 4.28 -11.33 13.90
CA ILE A 3 3.77 -10.36 12.95
C ILE A 3 2.38 -9.96 13.43
N PHE A 4 2.15 -8.66 13.61
CA PHE A 4 0.81 -8.14 13.86
C PHE A 4 0.36 -7.24 12.70
N ILE A 5 -0.95 -7.28 12.44
CA ILE A 5 -1.59 -6.50 11.38
C ILE A 5 -2.38 -5.38 12.04
N ARG A 6 -2.24 -4.16 11.52
CA ARG A 6 -3.01 -2.99 11.96
C ARG A 6 -3.32 -2.08 10.79
N ASP A 7 -4.26 -1.17 10.99
CA ASP A 7 -4.50 -0.05 10.07
C ASP A 7 -3.23 0.79 9.90
N GLU A 8 -3.03 1.29 8.68
CA GLU A 8 -1.99 2.28 8.40
C GLU A 8 -2.23 3.57 9.20
N ARG A 9 -1.15 4.26 9.55
CA ARG A 9 -1.15 5.59 10.15
C ARG A 9 -0.43 6.55 9.21
N GLU A 10 -0.68 7.85 9.38
CA GLU A 10 -0.02 8.88 8.55
C GLU A 10 1.51 8.81 8.64
N GLU A 11 2.04 8.43 9.80
CA GLU A 11 3.49 8.25 10.03
C GLU A 11 4.09 7.11 9.19
N ASP A 12 3.28 6.10 8.84
CA ASP A 12 3.72 4.92 8.09
C ASP A 12 3.84 5.20 6.58
N ILE A 13 3.27 6.31 6.08
CA ILE A 13 3.13 6.57 4.63
C ILE A 13 4.49 6.49 3.92
N LYS A 14 5.53 7.08 4.53
CA LYS A 14 6.87 7.08 3.94
C LYS A 14 7.45 5.68 3.84
N GLU A 15 7.30 4.89 4.90
CA GLU A 15 7.84 3.52 4.97
C GLU A 15 7.06 2.59 4.03
N ILE A 16 5.73 2.75 3.92
CA ILE A 16 4.89 2.06 2.94
C ILE A 16 5.31 2.41 1.51
N GLU A 17 5.61 3.67 1.21
CA GLU A 17 6.08 4.07 -0.12
C GLU A 17 7.42 3.42 -0.48
N GLU A 18 8.38 3.43 0.45
CA GLU A 18 9.70 2.80 0.26
C GLU A 18 9.57 1.28 0.10
N LEU A 19 8.74 0.64 0.92
CA LEU A 19 8.42 -0.78 0.82
C LEU A 19 7.77 -1.13 -0.51
N THR A 20 6.78 -0.35 -0.95
CA THR A 20 6.09 -0.55 -2.23
C THR A 20 7.06 -0.37 -3.40
N LYS A 21 7.91 0.65 -3.37
CA LYS A 21 8.98 0.85 -4.37
C LYS A 21 9.94 -0.33 -4.42
N ALA A 22 10.37 -0.83 -3.27
CA ALA A 22 11.30 -1.96 -3.19
C ALA A 22 10.66 -3.26 -3.70
N ALA A 23 9.41 -3.53 -3.34
CA ALA A 23 8.66 -4.71 -3.78
C ALA A 23 8.44 -4.73 -5.31
N PHE A 24 8.17 -3.56 -5.90
CA PHE A 24 7.96 -3.39 -7.35
C PHE A 24 9.24 -2.97 -8.10
N LEU A 25 10.43 -3.04 -7.49
CA LEU A 25 11.67 -2.64 -8.19
C LEU A 25 12.03 -3.63 -9.32
N ASN A 26 11.81 -4.93 -9.09
CA ASN A 26 12.21 -6.02 -9.99
C ASN A 26 11.03 -6.77 -10.63
N ALA A 27 9.79 -6.29 -10.47
CA ALA A 27 8.65 -6.96 -11.06
C ALA A 27 8.61 -6.76 -12.59
N GLU A 28 8.24 -7.81 -13.32
CA GLU A 28 8.41 -7.93 -14.78
C GLU A 28 7.54 -6.93 -15.59
N HIS A 29 6.55 -6.32 -14.94
CA HIS A 29 5.61 -5.34 -15.51
C HIS A 29 5.45 -4.12 -14.60
N THR A 30 6.55 -3.49 -14.20
CA THR A 30 6.49 -2.31 -13.33
C THR A 30 6.44 -1.05 -14.16
N SER A 31 5.55 -0.14 -13.77
CA SER A 31 5.62 1.24 -14.25
C SER A 31 6.44 2.11 -13.29
N HIS A 32 6.93 1.54 -12.19
CA HIS A 32 7.51 2.25 -11.04
C HIS A 32 6.58 3.35 -10.50
N THR A 33 5.28 3.24 -10.72
CA THR A 33 4.27 4.23 -10.34
C THR A 33 3.27 3.70 -9.32
N GLU A 34 3.46 2.48 -8.83
CA GLU A 34 2.55 1.79 -7.92
C GLU A 34 2.41 2.55 -6.60
N HIS A 35 3.52 3.12 -6.11
CA HIS A 35 3.51 4.02 -4.95
C HIS A 35 2.73 5.32 -5.22
N PHE A 36 2.73 5.84 -6.45
CA PHE A 36 1.89 6.98 -6.83
C PHE A 36 0.40 6.61 -6.89
N ILE A 37 0.06 5.41 -7.33
CA ILE A 37 -1.32 4.91 -7.34
C ILE A 37 -1.86 4.82 -5.90
N VAL A 38 -1.11 4.18 -4.99
CA VAL A 38 -1.48 4.09 -3.57
C VAL A 38 -1.65 5.48 -2.96
N ASN A 39 -0.71 6.40 -3.21
CA ASN A 39 -0.79 7.77 -2.73
C ASN A 39 -2.00 8.54 -3.29
N SER A 40 -2.31 8.37 -4.57
CA SER A 40 -3.45 9.03 -5.20
C SER A 40 -4.76 8.53 -4.60
N LEU A 41 -4.92 7.21 -4.48
CA LEU A 41 -6.10 6.60 -3.87
C LEU A 41 -6.26 7.01 -2.39
N ARG A 42 -5.16 7.12 -1.64
CA ARG A 42 -5.17 7.64 -0.26
C ARG A 42 -5.64 9.10 -0.20
N LYS A 43 -5.09 9.97 -1.06
CA LYS A 43 -5.49 11.39 -1.16
C LYS A 43 -6.96 11.57 -1.52
N HIS A 44 -7.49 10.70 -2.37
CA HIS A 44 -8.90 10.71 -2.75
C HIS A 44 -9.83 10.00 -1.75
N LYS A 45 -9.31 9.53 -0.60
CA LYS A 45 -10.06 8.73 0.38
C LYS A 45 -10.73 7.50 -0.24
N GLN A 46 -10.08 6.93 -1.25
CA GLN A 46 -10.50 5.73 -1.97
C GLN A 46 -9.72 4.48 -1.56
N LEU A 47 -8.78 4.57 -0.62
CA LEU A 47 -8.30 3.38 0.12
C LEU A 47 -9.35 3.00 1.17
N THR A 48 -10.22 2.06 0.85
CA THR A 48 -11.21 1.52 1.79
C THR A 48 -10.56 0.64 2.84
N VAL A 49 -9.52 -0.10 2.45
CA VAL A 49 -8.69 -0.89 3.38
C VAL A 49 -7.24 -0.49 3.16
N SER A 50 -6.54 -0.20 4.25
CA SER A 50 -5.09 -0.05 4.24
C SER A 50 -4.50 -0.67 5.50
N LEU A 51 -3.83 -1.80 5.34
CA LEU A 51 -3.24 -2.54 6.45
C LEU A 51 -1.74 -2.69 6.27
N VAL A 52 -1.04 -2.63 7.39
CA VAL A 52 0.41 -2.88 7.47
C VAL A 52 0.68 -4.12 8.30
N ALA A 53 1.62 -4.93 7.84
CA ALA A 53 2.20 -6.01 8.61
C ALA A 53 3.47 -5.49 9.29
N VAL A 54 3.53 -5.57 10.61
CA VAL A 54 4.65 -5.08 11.41
C VAL A 54 5.35 -6.25 12.09
N GLU A 55 6.66 -6.34 11.92
CA GLU A 55 7.56 -7.25 12.62
C GLU A 55 8.69 -6.43 13.25
N ASP A 56 8.97 -6.63 14.54
CA ASP A 56 10.04 -5.94 15.26
C ASP A 56 10.09 -4.43 15.00
N ASN A 57 8.91 -3.78 15.07
CA ASN A 57 8.73 -2.34 14.83
C ASN A 57 9.00 -1.85 13.40
N THR A 58 9.18 -2.76 12.44
CA THR A 58 9.41 -2.48 11.03
C THR A 58 8.21 -2.93 10.19
N ILE A 59 7.82 -2.12 9.21
CA ILE A 59 6.75 -2.49 8.27
C ILE A 59 7.34 -3.41 7.20
N VAL A 60 6.90 -4.66 7.21
CA VAL A 60 7.38 -5.71 6.29
C VAL A 60 6.39 -6.02 5.17
N GLY A 61 5.17 -5.49 5.26
CA GLY A 61 4.12 -5.71 4.27
C GLY A 61 3.07 -4.61 4.29
N HIS A 62 2.47 -4.35 3.13
CA HIS A 62 1.35 -3.43 2.97
C HIS A 62 0.31 -4.02 2.04
N VAL A 63 -0.97 -3.85 2.38
CA VAL A 63 -2.10 -4.18 1.50
C VAL A 63 -3.07 -3.02 1.45
N ALA A 64 -3.46 -2.64 0.23
CA ALA A 64 -4.43 -1.58 -0.05
C ALA A 64 -5.57 -2.11 -0.91
N ILE A 65 -6.81 -1.76 -0.56
CA ILE A 65 -8.01 -2.11 -1.34
C ILE A 65 -8.79 -0.83 -1.62
N SER A 66 -9.16 -0.63 -2.87
CA SER A 66 -9.98 0.50 -3.32
C SER A 66 -11.25 0.00 -4.04
N PRO A 67 -12.37 0.73 -3.92
CA PRO A 67 -13.60 0.37 -4.61
C PRO A 67 -13.47 0.67 -6.10
N VAL A 68 -14.05 -0.20 -6.93
CA VAL A 68 -14.13 0.00 -8.38
C VAL A 68 -15.59 0.14 -8.80
N GLN A 69 -15.87 1.05 -9.73
CA GLN A 69 -17.17 1.18 -10.36
C GLN A 69 -17.12 0.52 -11.74
N ILE A 70 -18.06 -0.39 -11.99
CA ILE A 70 -18.21 -1.06 -13.28
C ILE A 70 -19.54 -0.61 -13.87
N SER A 71 -19.53 -0.08 -15.10
CA SER A 71 -20.73 0.26 -15.84
C SER A 71 -21.18 -0.92 -16.71
N SER A 72 -22.45 -1.29 -16.63
CA SER A 72 -23.12 -2.03 -17.70
C SER A 72 -23.39 -1.04 -18.84
N GLY A 73 -22.62 -1.12 -19.92
CA GLY A 73 -22.73 -0.21 -21.08
C GLY A 73 -24.13 -0.04 -21.63
#